data_AF-A0A964VC65-F1
#
_entry.id   AF-A0A964VC65-F1
#
_cell.length_a   1.000
_cell.length_b   1.000
_cell.length_c   1.000
_cell.angle_alpha   90.00
_cell.angle_beta   90.00
_cell.angle_gamma   90.00
#
_symmetry.space_group_name_H-M   'P 1'
#
loop_
_entity.id
_entity.type
_entity.pdbx_description
1 polymer ?
#
loop_
_entity_poly.entity_id
_entity_poly.type
_entity_poly.pdbx_seq_one_letter_code
_entity_poly.pdbx_strand_id
1 'polypeptide(L)'
;MHTSAMLNAAIAQAARCFKYPAVLWVFVAVFGCVDTPTPNNTPPVIKNESRLQPQSLNSQTTSARVPITNIPAELPHVLVFTKTMAYRHKNISDGVYALRETGIGKFIVEQTEDSGVFTPNNLKRFCAVVFFSTTGDVLNKEQQVAFEQYIHDGGGFVGIHSASDTEYDWPWYGKLVGAWFKDHTKVILATVCREDKTHISTNDFPDMWKREDEWYRFRTNPRKNVRVLVTVNDQDLGEVTMNGDHPISWMHEFEGGRSWYTGMGHTKESFLEPEFRKHVLGGILWAMGPCAIADLNQANTNSK
;
A
#
# COMPACT_ATOMS: atom_id res chain seq x y z
N MET A 1 -34.84 18.37 24.68
CA MET A 1 -33.59 19.07 24.30
C MET A 1 -32.45 18.05 24.15
N HIS A 2 -32.44 17.19 23.13
CA HIS A 2 -31.31 16.28 22.84
C HIS A 2 -31.45 15.73 21.41
N THR A 3 -31.42 16.61 20.41
CA THR A 3 -31.37 16.19 18.99
C THR A 3 -30.53 17.11 18.09
N SER A 4 -30.12 18.30 18.55
CA SER A 4 -29.30 19.22 17.72
C SER A 4 -27.77 19.03 17.84
N ALA A 5 -27.27 18.21 18.77
CA ALA A 5 -25.83 18.05 18.96
C ALA A 5 -25.18 17.01 18.02
N MET A 6 -25.93 16.00 17.57
CA MET A 6 -25.39 14.97 16.66
C MET A 6 -25.37 15.40 15.18
N LEU A 7 -26.20 16.38 14.79
CA LEU A 7 -26.21 16.90 13.42
C LEU A 7 -24.99 17.80 13.12
N ASN A 8 -24.47 18.50 14.13
CA ASN A 8 -23.33 19.41 13.96
C ASN A 8 -21.97 18.71 13.92
N ALA A 9 -21.86 17.46 14.41
CA ALA A 9 -20.64 16.67 14.31
C ALA A 9 -20.47 16.02 12.92
N ALA A 10 -21.58 15.66 12.25
CA ALA A 10 -21.57 15.07 10.91
C ALA A 10 -21.21 16.09 9.81
N ILE A 11 -21.55 17.37 10.00
CA ILE A 11 -21.26 18.45 9.03
C ILE A 11 -19.77 18.88 9.07
N ALA A 12 -19.07 18.66 10.19
CA ALA A 12 -17.67 19.06 10.35
C ALA A 12 -16.65 18.12 9.65
N GLN A 13 -17.04 16.87 9.33
CA GLN A 13 -16.15 15.90 8.69
C GLN A 13 -16.19 15.97 7.15
N ALA A 14 -17.35 16.32 6.57
CA ALA A 14 -17.53 16.51 5.12
C ALA A 14 -16.85 17.78 4.57
N ALA A 15 -16.44 18.71 5.43
CA ALA A 15 -15.78 19.95 5.05
C ALA A 15 -14.30 19.78 4.63
N ARG A 16 -13.74 18.56 4.66
CA ARG A 16 -12.32 18.30 4.32
C ARG A 16 -12.03 18.13 2.82
N CYS A 17 -13.03 17.94 1.95
CA CYS A 17 -12.82 17.95 0.49
C CYS A 17 -13.15 19.31 -0.19
N PHE A 18 -13.54 20.36 0.56
CA PHE A 18 -13.88 21.66 -0.02
C PHE A 18 -13.08 22.82 0.58
N LYS A 19 -11.98 23.22 -0.08
CA LYS A 19 -11.47 24.60 -0.09
C LYS A 19 -10.72 24.89 -1.40
N TYR A 20 -11.27 25.80 -2.21
CA TYR A 20 -10.67 26.85 -3.07
C TYR A 20 -11.43 27.05 -4.40
N PRO A 21 -11.74 28.30 -4.80
CA PRO A 21 -12.53 28.58 -5.99
C PRO A 21 -11.68 28.57 -7.28
N ALA A 22 -12.37 28.33 -8.38
CA ALA A 22 -11.86 28.26 -9.75
C ALA A 22 -11.01 29.49 -10.16
N VAL A 23 -9.88 29.24 -10.81
CA VAL A 23 -9.16 30.25 -11.61
C VAL A 23 -9.39 29.94 -13.08
N LEU A 24 -9.90 30.97 -13.76
CA LEU A 24 -10.33 31.03 -15.13
C LEU A 24 -9.12 30.92 -16.09
N TRP A 25 -9.22 30.07 -17.10
CA TRP A 25 -8.26 29.98 -18.20
C TRP A 25 -8.40 31.18 -19.15
N VAL A 26 -7.29 31.84 -19.47
CA VAL A 26 -7.17 32.71 -20.66
C VAL A 26 -6.03 32.17 -21.53
N PHE A 27 -6.39 31.76 -22.74
CA PHE A 27 -5.46 31.41 -23.81
C PHE A 27 -4.84 32.68 -24.40
N VAL A 28 -3.51 32.70 -24.55
CA VAL A 28 -2.83 33.45 -25.62
C VAL A 28 -1.72 32.55 -26.17
N ALA A 29 -1.83 32.21 -27.46
CA ALA A 29 -0.79 31.56 -28.23
C ALA A 29 0.01 32.62 -28.99
N VAL A 30 1.35 32.54 -28.96
CA VAL A 30 2.22 33.09 -30.01
C VAL A 30 3.41 32.15 -30.23
N PHE A 31 3.63 31.85 -31.51
CA PHE A 31 4.70 31.08 -32.14
C PHE A 31 6.12 31.64 -31.90
N GLY A 32 7.16 30.79 -32.00
CA GLY A 32 8.48 31.26 -32.44
C GLY A 32 9.70 30.43 -32.05
N CYS A 33 10.14 29.58 -32.99
CA CYS A 33 11.49 29.11 -33.38
C CYS A 33 12.68 28.91 -32.40
N VAL A 34 13.20 27.68 -32.54
CA VAL A 34 14.57 27.11 -32.51
C VAL A 34 15.80 28.05 -32.57
N ASP A 35 16.83 27.76 -31.73
CA ASP A 35 18.21 27.35 -32.11
C ASP A 35 19.24 27.53 -30.95
N THR A 36 20.12 26.54 -30.76
CA THR A 36 21.40 26.56 -29.97
C THR A 36 22.59 26.57 -30.96
N PRO A 37 23.92 26.67 -30.64
CA PRO A 37 24.69 26.61 -29.37
C PRO A 37 25.86 27.68 -29.28
N THR A 38 26.65 27.88 -28.21
CA THR A 38 27.91 27.19 -27.79
C THR A 38 28.61 28.02 -26.65
N PRO A 39 29.67 27.50 -25.97
CA PRO A 39 30.09 27.94 -24.63
C PRO A 39 31.36 28.82 -24.62
N ASN A 40 31.60 29.49 -23.49
CA ASN A 40 32.92 30.00 -23.11
C ASN A 40 33.00 30.16 -21.59
N ASN A 41 34.10 29.69 -20.99
CA ASN A 41 34.91 30.41 -19.98
C ASN A 41 35.90 29.47 -19.28
N THR A 42 37.19 29.65 -19.60
CA THR A 42 38.34 29.33 -18.73
C THR A 42 38.72 30.56 -17.93
N PRO A 43 39.23 30.41 -16.69
CA PRO A 43 40.51 31.07 -16.34
C PRO A 43 41.35 30.23 -15.33
N PRO A 44 42.49 30.70 -14.78
CA PRO A 44 43.83 30.49 -15.31
C PRO A 44 44.77 29.68 -14.38
N VAL A 45 45.92 29.32 -14.94
CA VAL A 45 47.07 28.65 -14.30
C VAL A 45 47.94 29.66 -13.52
N ILE A 46 48.35 29.31 -12.29
CA ILE A 46 49.58 29.83 -11.66
C ILE A 46 50.40 28.66 -11.09
N LYS A 47 51.70 28.68 -11.40
CA LYS A 47 52.74 27.72 -11.05
C LYS A 47 53.43 28.11 -9.74
N ASN A 48 53.88 27.15 -8.92
CA ASN A 48 55.31 26.82 -8.73
C ASN A 48 55.58 25.90 -7.52
N GLU A 49 56.31 24.81 -7.83
CA GLU A 49 57.42 24.13 -7.15
C GLU A 49 57.56 24.10 -5.60
N SER A 50 57.70 22.89 -5.04
CA SER A 50 58.98 22.44 -4.43
C SER A 50 58.90 20.98 -3.92
N ARG A 51 60.06 20.32 -3.92
CA ARG A 51 60.35 18.90 -3.75
C ARG A 51 60.76 18.59 -2.31
N LEU A 52 60.17 17.59 -1.64
CA LEU A 52 60.79 16.84 -0.53
C LEU A 52 60.33 15.37 -0.52
N GLN A 53 61.27 14.50 -0.13
CA GLN A 53 61.26 13.02 -0.12
C GLN A 53 60.57 12.40 1.12
N PRO A 54 60.33 11.08 1.17
CA PRO A 54 59.36 10.45 2.07
C PRO A 54 59.95 10.02 3.43
N GLN A 55 59.10 9.98 4.47
CA GLN A 55 59.40 9.32 5.74
C GLN A 55 58.28 8.34 6.14
N SER A 56 58.72 7.16 6.59
CA SER A 56 57.96 6.04 7.12
C SER A 56 57.44 6.30 8.54
N LEU A 57 56.28 5.73 8.90
CA LEU A 57 56.04 5.23 10.26
C LEU A 57 54.96 4.13 10.29
N ASN A 58 55.29 3.04 10.99
CA ASN A 58 54.45 1.88 11.27
C ASN A 58 53.20 2.22 12.09
N SER A 59 52.10 1.48 11.85
CA SER A 59 51.28 0.97 12.96
C SER A 59 50.65 -0.37 12.57
N GLN A 60 50.98 -1.40 13.34
CA GLN A 60 50.28 -2.68 13.35
C GLN A 60 48.95 -2.47 14.08
N THR A 61 47.85 -2.93 13.49
CA THR A 61 46.66 -3.33 14.26
C THR A 61 46.18 -4.66 13.70
N THR A 62 46.35 -5.71 14.51
CA THR A 62 45.82 -7.04 14.27
C THR A 62 44.32 -7.06 14.56
N SER A 63 43.49 -7.12 13.52
CA SER A 63 42.06 -7.42 13.68
C SER A 63 41.83 -8.89 13.36
N ALA A 64 41.53 -9.68 14.39
CA ALA A 64 41.07 -11.05 14.24
C ALA A 64 39.77 -11.06 13.40
N ARG A 65 39.79 -11.82 12.30
CA ARG A 65 38.63 -11.97 11.40
C ARG A 65 37.71 -13.03 11.99
N VAL A 66 36.60 -12.59 12.58
CA VAL A 66 35.46 -13.46 12.89
C VAL A 66 34.90 -13.97 11.54
N PRO A 67 34.66 -15.28 11.37
CA PRO A 67 34.08 -15.78 10.14
C PRO A 67 32.64 -15.27 10.00
N ILE A 68 32.38 -14.46 8.98
CA ILE A 68 31.02 -14.04 8.60
C ILE A 68 30.37 -15.25 7.94
N THR A 69 29.62 -16.04 8.71
CA THR A 69 28.73 -17.06 8.16
C THR A 69 27.29 -16.58 8.24
N ASN A 70 26.64 -16.60 7.08
CA ASN A 70 25.20 -16.50 6.77
C ASN A 70 24.61 -15.11 6.50
N ILE A 71 24.59 -14.74 5.22
CA ILE A 71 23.63 -13.81 4.61
C ILE A 71 22.46 -14.67 4.06
N PRO A 72 21.17 -14.40 4.31
CA PRO A 72 20.11 -14.86 3.43
C PRO A 72 20.08 -13.97 2.18
N ALA A 73 20.29 -14.57 1.01
CA ALA A 73 20.58 -13.91 -0.26
C ALA A 73 19.35 -13.67 -1.17
N GLU A 74 18.15 -13.51 -0.61
CA GLU A 74 16.89 -13.56 -1.36
C GLU A 74 15.91 -12.46 -0.92
N LEU A 75 15.13 -11.92 -1.86
CA LEU A 75 14.10 -10.91 -1.58
C LEU A 75 12.99 -11.51 -0.70
N PRO A 76 12.33 -10.70 0.16
CA PRO A 76 11.21 -11.17 0.97
C PRO A 76 10.05 -11.68 0.10
N HIS A 77 9.30 -12.66 0.60
CA HIS A 77 8.17 -13.26 -0.13
C HIS A 77 6.82 -12.70 0.34
N VAL A 78 5.90 -12.57 -0.60
CA VAL A 78 4.50 -12.20 -0.38
C VAL A 78 3.60 -13.26 -1.00
N LEU A 79 2.69 -13.82 -0.21
CA LEU A 79 1.68 -14.76 -0.69
C LEU A 79 0.48 -13.97 -1.22
N VAL A 80 0.12 -14.12 -2.49
CA VAL A 80 -1.11 -13.57 -3.07
C VAL A 80 -2.13 -14.69 -3.19
N PHE A 81 -3.13 -14.65 -2.32
CA PHE A 81 -4.20 -15.62 -2.26
C PHE A 81 -5.45 -15.08 -2.97
N THR A 82 -5.96 -15.82 -3.95
CA THR A 82 -7.05 -15.37 -4.84
C THR A 82 -8.20 -16.38 -4.94
N LYS A 83 -8.34 -17.26 -3.94
CA LYS A 83 -9.45 -18.22 -3.92
C LYS A 83 -10.79 -17.51 -3.76
N THR A 84 -11.78 -17.98 -4.51
CA THR A 84 -13.16 -17.48 -4.46
C THR A 84 -14.10 -18.66 -4.27
N MET A 85 -15.00 -18.57 -3.29
CA MET A 85 -16.08 -19.52 -3.03
C MET A 85 -17.47 -18.91 -3.33
N ALA A 86 -17.50 -17.66 -3.79
CA ALA A 86 -18.69 -16.98 -4.31
C ALA A 86 -18.35 -16.30 -5.65
N TYR A 87 -18.55 -14.98 -5.78
CA TYR A 87 -18.30 -14.27 -7.04
C TYR A 87 -16.81 -14.25 -7.40
N ARG A 88 -16.50 -14.55 -8.66
CA ARG A 88 -15.14 -14.49 -9.20
C ARG A 88 -14.93 -13.23 -10.01
N HIS A 89 -14.04 -12.37 -9.52
CA HIS A 89 -13.73 -11.09 -10.14
C HIS A 89 -12.81 -11.26 -11.38
N LYS A 90 -13.07 -10.48 -12.43
CA LYS A 90 -12.30 -10.55 -13.69
C LYS A 90 -10.91 -9.91 -13.59
N ASN A 91 -10.68 -9.09 -12.56
CA ASN A 91 -9.42 -8.38 -12.30
C ASN A 91 -8.28 -9.27 -11.79
N ILE A 92 -8.55 -10.50 -11.35
CA ILE A 92 -7.57 -11.33 -10.63
C ILE A 92 -6.28 -11.51 -11.45
N SER A 93 -6.39 -11.82 -12.74
CA SER A 93 -5.20 -12.02 -13.58
C SER A 93 -4.39 -10.73 -13.75
N ASP A 94 -5.05 -9.63 -14.10
CA ASP A 94 -4.40 -8.32 -14.33
C ASP A 94 -3.77 -7.78 -13.04
N GLY A 95 -4.45 -7.93 -11.91
CA GLY A 95 -3.95 -7.48 -10.62
C GLY A 95 -2.77 -8.30 -10.13
N VAL A 96 -2.78 -9.64 -10.29
CA VAL A 96 -1.62 -10.48 -9.94
C VAL A 96 -0.41 -10.11 -10.80
N TYR A 97 -0.62 -9.82 -12.09
CA TYR A 97 0.45 -9.33 -12.96
C TYR A 97 1.00 -7.99 -12.48
N ALA A 98 0.14 -7.01 -12.18
CA ALA A 98 0.57 -5.71 -11.67
C ALA A 98 1.28 -5.80 -10.31
N LEU A 99 0.85 -6.69 -9.41
CA LEU A 99 1.51 -6.95 -8.13
C LEU A 99 2.93 -7.51 -8.34
N ARG A 100 3.10 -8.45 -9.28
CA ARG A 100 4.43 -8.96 -9.65
C ARG A 100 5.32 -7.84 -10.20
N GLU A 101 4.81 -7.05 -11.14
CA GLU A 101 5.57 -5.95 -11.74
C GLU A 101 5.99 -4.89 -10.72
N THR A 102 5.07 -4.46 -9.86
CA THR A 102 5.34 -3.42 -8.85
C THR A 102 6.29 -3.91 -7.75
N GLY A 103 6.24 -5.21 -7.44
CA GLY A 103 7.10 -5.91 -6.49
C GLY A 103 8.55 -6.12 -6.97
N ILE A 104 8.85 -5.94 -8.27
CA ILE A 104 10.20 -6.15 -8.82
C ILE A 104 11.24 -5.36 -7.98
N GLY A 105 12.27 -6.09 -7.53
CA GLY A 105 13.36 -5.58 -6.71
C GLY A 105 13.01 -5.29 -5.25
N LYS A 106 11.80 -5.65 -4.79
CA LYS A 106 11.30 -5.38 -3.44
C LYS A 106 10.82 -6.64 -2.73
N PHE A 107 10.07 -7.49 -3.42
CA PHE A 107 9.59 -8.76 -2.91
C PHE A 107 9.26 -9.73 -4.06
N ILE A 108 9.20 -11.03 -3.74
CA ILE A 108 8.77 -12.10 -4.64
C ILE A 108 7.29 -12.39 -4.38
N VAL A 109 6.48 -12.44 -5.45
CA VAL A 109 5.05 -12.79 -5.37
C VAL A 109 4.84 -14.26 -5.68
N GLU A 110 4.40 -15.02 -4.68
CA GLU A 110 3.87 -16.37 -4.86
C GLU A 110 2.35 -16.30 -4.88
N GLN A 111 1.70 -16.71 -5.96
CA GLN A 111 0.23 -16.66 -6.07
C GLN A 111 -0.36 -18.07 -6.01
N THR A 112 -1.49 -18.22 -5.32
CA THR A 112 -2.25 -19.47 -5.27
C THR A 112 -3.74 -19.25 -5.01
N GLU A 113 -4.54 -20.26 -5.36
CA GLU A 113 -5.96 -20.40 -5.00
C GLU A 113 -6.17 -21.60 -4.06
N ASP A 114 -5.11 -22.32 -3.68
CA ASP A 114 -5.17 -23.48 -2.79
C ASP A 114 -5.04 -23.05 -1.32
N SER A 115 -6.09 -23.26 -0.53
CA SER A 115 -6.08 -22.98 0.92
C SER A 115 -5.15 -23.94 1.68
N GLY A 116 -4.75 -25.07 1.10
CA GLY A 116 -3.83 -26.03 1.71
C GLY A 116 -2.47 -25.45 2.09
N VAL A 117 -2.12 -24.28 1.55
CA VAL A 117 -0.90 -23.55 1.89
C VAL A 117 -0.97 -22.84 3.26
N PHE A 118 -2.16 -22.68 3.85
CA PHE A 118 -2.35 -22.02 5.15
C PHE A 118 -2.02 -22.99 6.29
N THR A 119 -0.72 -23.27 6.42
CA THR A 119 -0.16 -24.05 7.54
C THR A 119 0.85 -23.18 8.30
N PRO A 120 1.05 -23.41 9.62
CA PRO A 120 1.98 -22.60 10.41
C PRO A 120 3.41 -22.58 9.83
N ASN A 121 3.89 -23.70 9.29
CA ASN A 121 5.23 -23.77 8.72
C ASN A 121 5.34 -23.02 7.39
N ASN A 122 4.31 -23.09 6.54
CA ASN A 122 4.37 -22.43 5.25
C ASN A 122 4.17 -20.91 5.36
N LEU A 123 3.26 -20.46 6.24
CA LEU A 123 2.96 -19.03 6.41
C LEU A 123 4.18 -18.22 6.92
N LYS A 124 5.07 -18.83 7.70
CA LYS A 124 6.33 -18.21 8.17
C LYS A 124 7.28 -17.77 7.06
N ARG A 125 7.11 -18.27 5.83
CA ARG A 125 7.91 -17.87 4.67
C ARG A 125 7.55 -16.47 4.16
N PHE A 126 6.36 -15.96 4.51
CA PHE A 126 5.80 -14.77 3.88
C PHE A 126 5.78 -13.58 4.83
N CYS A 127 6.38 -12.47 4.39
CA CYS A 127 6.31 -11.21 5.12
C CYS A 127 4.90 -10.62 5.14
N ALA A 128 4.11 -10.88 4.09
CA ALA A 128 2.71 -10.50 4.03
C ALA A 128 1.89 -11.55 3.24
N VAL A 129 0.63 -11.69 3.63
CA VAL A 129 -0.39 -12.43 2.90
C VAL A 129 -1.43 -11.45 2.36
N VAL A 130 -1.55 -11.41 1.04
CA VAL A 130 -2.50 -10.60 0.30
C VAL A 130 -3.73 -11.44 -0.01
N PHE A 131 -4.88 -11.07 0.53
CA PHE A 131 -6.17 -11.57 0.06
C PHE A 131 -6.61 -10.64 -1.07
N PHE A 132 -6.47 -11.11 -2.31
CA PHE A 132 -6.80 -10.32 -3.49
C PHE A 132 -8.03 -10.88 -4.18
N SER A 133 -9.10 -10.09 -4.13
CA SER A 133 -10.40 -10.41 -4.72
C SER A 133 -10.97 -11.77 -4.27
N THR A 134 -10.67 -12.20 -3.04
CA THR A 134 -11.25 -13.40 -2.44
C THR A 134 -12.74 -13.17 -2.18
N THR A 135 -13.54 -14.25 -2.14
CA THR A 135 -14.96 -14.15 -1.77
C THR A 135 -15.44 -15.41 -1.07
N GLY A 136 -16.40 -15.29 -0.15
CA GLY A 136 -17.00 -16.41 0.55
C GLY A 136 -16.12 -17.00 1.66
N ASP A 137 -16.37 -18.27 2.01
CA ASP A 137 -15.69 -19.00 3.09
C ASP A 137 -14.53 -19.83 2.50
N VAL A 138 -13.32 -19.26 2.53
CA VAL A 138 -12.17 -19.73 1.75
C VAL A 138 -11.21 -20.59 2.55
N LEU A 139 -11.20 -20.46 3.88
CA LEU A 139 -10.38 -21.22 4.82
C LEU A 139 -11.24 -22.10 5.74
N ASN A 140 -10.79 -23.31 6.02
CA ASN A 140 -11.38 -24.13 7.08
C ASN A 140 -10.85 -23.72 8.47
N LYS A 141 -11.38 -24.32 9.54
CA LYS A 141 -11.02 -23.98 10.92
C LYS A 141 -9.53 -24.13 11.22
N GLU A 142 -8.89 -25.18 10.74
CA GLU A 142 -7.45 -25.40 10.95
C GLU A 142 -6.61 -24.31 10.26
N GLN A 143 -7.01 -23.91 9.06
CA GLN A 143 -6.36 -22.84 8.29
C GLN A 143 -6.62 -21.45 8.90
N GLN A 144 -7.82 -21.21 9.43
CA GLN A 144 -8.15 -20.01 10.20
C GLN A 144 -7.22 -19.87 11.40
N VAL A 145 -7.09 -20.91 12.23
CA VAL A 145 -6.18 -20.93 13.40
C VAL A 145 -4.72 -20.68 12.97
N ALA A 146 -4.26 -21.30 11.88
CA ALA A 146 -2.92 -21.05 11.36
C ALA A 146 -2.71 -19.59 10.94
N PHE A 147 -3.75 -18.96 10.37
CA PHE A 147 -3.71 -17.57 9.96
C PHE A 147 -3.79 -16.59 11.14
N GLU A 148 -4.57 -16.89 12.19
CA GLU A 148 -4.55 -16.11 13.44
C GLU A 148 -3.14 -16.09 14.03
N GLN A 149 -2.52 -17.27 14.16
CA GLN A 149 -1.16 -17.37 14.70
C GLN A 149 -0.15 -16.62 13.84
N TYR A 150 -0.28 -16.67 12.51
CA TYR A 150 0.57 -15.90 11.60
C TYR A 150 0.49 -14.39 11.89
N ILE A 151 -0.71 -13.86 12.10
CA ILE A 151 -0.89 -12.44 12.45
C ILE A 151 -0.36 -12.16 13.87
N HIS A 152 -0.60 -13.04 14.85
CA HIS A 152 -0.06 -12.92 16.21
C HIS A 152 1.48 -12.88 16.25
N ASP A 153 2.12 -13.62 15.34
CA ASP A 153 3.57 -13.67 15.19
C ASP A 153 4.15 -12.45 14.43
N GLY A 154 3.31 -11.45 14.10
CA GLY A 154 3.72 -10.22 13.43
C GLY A 154 3.60 -10.24 11.91
N GLY A 155 2.91 -11.23 11.35
CA GLY A 155 2.62 -11.32 9.92
C GLY A 155 1.80 -10.14 9.38
N GLY A 156 2.04 -9.80 8.12
CA GLY A 156 1.30 -8.75 7.42
C GLY A 156 0.05 -9.28 6.72
N PHE A 157 -1.07 -8.59 6.85
CA PHE A 157 -2.28 -8.80 6.06
C PHE A 157 -2.53 -7.62 5.12
N VAL A 158 -2.87 -7.95 3.88
CA VAL A 158 -3.28 -6.98 2.86
C VAL A 158 -4.59 -7.46 2.23
N GLY A 159 -5.67 -6.72 2.40
CA GLY A 159 -6.93 -6.98 1.71
C GLY A 159 -7.14 -6.04 0.53
N ILE A 160 -7.45 -6.59 -0.65
CA ILE A 160 -7.73 -5.80 -1.85
C ILE A 160 -9.12 -6.17 -2.39
N HIS A 161 -9.93 -5.13 -2.61
CA HIS A 161 -11.28 -5.20 -3.14
C HIS A 161 -12.20 -6.12 -2.32
N SER A 162 -12.61 -7.26 -2.88
CA SER A 162 -13.54 -8.22 -2.26
C SER A 162 -12.99 -9.04 -1.10
N ALA A 163 -11.77 -8.77 -0.64
CA ALA A 163 -11.31 -9.29 0.65
C ALA A 163 -12.29 -8.97 1.81
N SER A 164 -13.07 -7.89 1.74
CA SER A 164 -14.12 -7.62 2.74
C SER A 164 -15.42 -8.43 2.53
N ASP A 165 -15.57 -9.12 1.40
CA ASP A 165 -16.64 -10.09 1.07
C ASP A 165 -16.23 -11.54 1.36
N THR A 166 -15.43 -11.73 2.41
CA THR A 166 -14.78 -13.01 2.75
C THR A 166 -15.00 -13.33 4.25
N GLU A 167 -15.18 -14.62 4.57
CA GLU A 167 -15.17 -15.18 5.93
C GLU A 167 -16.18 -14.55 6.92
N TYR A 168 -17.46 -14.39 6.51
CA TYR A 168 -18.48 -13.75 7.35
C TYR A 168 -18.79 -14.46 8.67
N ASP A 169 -18.59 -15.78 8.73
CA ASP A 169 -18.83 -16.58 9.93
C ASP A 169 -17.61 -16.66 10.87
N TRP A 170 -16.55 -15.91 10.56
CA TRP A 170 -15.34 -15.81 11.35
C TRP A 170 -15.14 -14.37 11.86
N PRO A 171 -15.72 -14.01 13.02
CA PRO A 171 -15.69 -12.63 13.52
C PRO A 171 -14.30 -12.05 13.74
N TRP A 172 -13.29 -12.89 13.97
CA TRP A 172 -11.90 -12.45 14.07
C TRP A 172 -11.41 -11.85 12.75
N TYR A 173 -11.72 -12.48 11.61
CA TYR A 173 -11.40 -11.93 10.29
C TYR A 173 -12.09 -10.59 10.04
N GLY A 174 -13.36 -10.45 10.44
CA GLY A 174 -14.09 -9.19 10.36
C GLY A 174 -13.38 -8.02 11.06
N LYS A 175 -12.70 -8.30 12.19
CA LYS A 175 -11.89 -7.32 12.90
C LYS A 175 -10.56 -7.05 12.18
N LEU A 176 -9.90 -8.09 11.68
CA LEU A 176 -8.66 -7.98 10.90
C LEU A 176 -8.87 -7.13 9.64
N VAL A 177 -9.90 -7.40 8.83
CA VAL A 177 -10.20 -6.60 7.64
C VAL A 177 -10.76 -5.21 8.01
N GLY A 178 -11.39 -5.08 9.18
CA GLY A 178 -11.85 -3.83 9.77
C GLY A 178 -13.31 -3.47 9.46
N ALA A 179 -13.83 -3.88 8.30
CA ALA A 179 -15.25 -3.84 7.99
C ALA A 179 -15.59 -4.84 6.88
N TRP A 180 -16.77 -5.43 6.98
CA TRP A 180 -17.30 -6.36 5.99
C TRP A 180 -18.10 -5.66 4.89
N PHE A 181 -18.04 -6.21 3.68
CA PHE A 181 -18.85 -5.81 2.54
C PHE A 181 -20.34 -5.93 2.83
N LYS A 182 -21.12 -4.97 2.31
CA LYS A 182 -22.59 -4.96 2.37
C LYS A 182 -23.19 -4.99 0.97
N ASP A 183 -22.88 -3.98 0.16
CA ASP A 183 -23.33 -3.83 -1.22
C ASP A 183 -22.38 -2.87 -1.97
N HIS A 184 -22.61 -2.66 -3.26
CA HIS A 184 -21.76 -1.81 -4.10
C HIS A 184 -22.57 -1.01 -5.13
N THR A 185 -21.95 0.04 -5.68
CA THR A 185 -22.44 0.74 -6.87
C THR A 185 -22.20 -0.10 -8.14
N LYS A 186 -22.67 0.36 -9.31
CA LYS A 186 -22.06 -0.08 -10.57
C LYS A 186 -20.64 0.49 -10.68
N VAL A 187 -19.89 0.10 -11.72
CA VAL A 187 -18.67 0.83 -12.09
C VAL A 187 -19.06 2.24 -12.52
N ILE A 188 -18.65 3.23 -11.72
CA ILE A 188 -18.96 4.64 -11.93
C ILE A 188 -17.76 5.51 -11.55
N LEU A 189 -17.71 6.71 -12.13
CA LEU A 189 -16.73 7.73 -11.77
C LEU A 189 -17.04 8.31 -10.39
N ALA A 190 -16.08 8.30 -9.48
CA ALA A 190 -16.17 9.00 -8.20
C ALA A 190 -14.84 9.65 -7.81
N THR A 191 -14.90 10.63 -6.92
CA THR A 191 -13.72 11.30 -6.37
C THR A 191 -13.26 10.57 -5.11
N VAL A 192 -12.02 10.09 -5.10
CA VAL A 192 -11.34 9.66 -3.86
C VAL A 192 -10.52 10.81 -3.29
N CYS A 193 -10.63 11.03 -1.98
CA CYS A 193 -9.91 12.07 -1.24
C CYS A 193 -8.85 11.42 -0.35
N ARG A 194 -7.59 11.89 -0.45
CA ARG A 194 -6.54 11.51 0.50
C ARG A 194 -6.84 12.09 1.87
N GLU A 195 -6.90 11.23 2.89
CA GLU A 195 -7.08 11.69 4.26
C GLU A 195 -5.76 11.70 5.03
N ASP A 196 -5.00 10.60 4.95
CA ASP A 196 -3.68 10.52 5.58
C ASP A 196 -2.59 10.92 4.59
N LYS A 197 -1.77 11.91 4.95
CA LYS A 197 -0.66 12.40 4.10
C LYS A 197 0.72 11.88 4.51
N THR A 198 0.78 10.99 5.49
CA THR A 198 2.04 10.54 6.12
C THR A 198 2.32 9.06 5.91
N HIS A 199 1.30 8.27 5.58
CA HIS A 199 1.45 6.85 5.34
C HIS A 199 2.15 6.60 4.00
N ILE A 200 3.05 5.61 3.94
CA ILE A 200 3.82 5.30 2.73
C ILE A 200 2.93 4.96 1.52
N SER A 201 1.74 4.38 1.75
CA SER A 201 0.76 4.12 0.69
C SER A 201 0.06 5.38 0.17
N THR A 202 0.19 6.52 0.83
CA THR A 202 -0.49 7.77 0.47
C THR A 202 0.44 8.97 0.29
N ASN A 203 1.76 8.82 0.47
CA ASN A 203 2.74 9.89 0.27
C ASN A 203 2.61 10.58 -1.10
N ASP A 204 2.52 9.78 -2.17
CA ASP A 204 2.36 10.24 -3.55
C ASP A 204 0.91 10.20 -4.04
N PHE A 205 -0.05 9.86 -3.18
CA PHE A 205 -1.45 9.78 -3.57
C PHE A 205 -2.03 11.20 -3.74
N PRO A 206 -2.74 11.50 -4.83
CA PRO A 206 -3.29 12.85 -5.05
C PRO A 206 -4.26 13.26 -3.94
N ASP A 207 -4.31 14.55 -3.60
CA ASP A 207 -5.25 15.04 -2.58
C ASP A 207 -6.72 14.75 -2.97
N MET A 208 -7.03 14.85 -4.26
CA MET A 208 -8.28 14.41 -4.85
C MET A 208 -7.98 13.74 -6.19
N TRP A 209 -8.63 12.60 -6.45
CA TRP A 209 -8.46 11.86 -7.68
C TRP A 209 -9.81 11.31 -8.15
N LYS A 210 -10.23 11.70 -9.36
CA LYS A 210 -11.42 11.12 -10.00
C LYS A 210 -11.02 9.87 -10.77
N ARG A 211 -11.68 8.75 -10.47
CA ARG A 211 -11.43 7.46 -11.12
C ARG A 211 -12.70 6.63 -11.20
N GLU A 212 -12.72 5.68 -12.13
CA GLU A 212 -13.84 4.75 -12.31
C GLU A 212 -13.55 3.43 -11.60
N ASP A 213 -14.47 3.02 -10.74
CA ASP A 213 -14.39 1.74 -10.05
C ASP A 213 -15.78 1.31 -9.57
N GLU A 214 -15.87 0.11 -9.02
CA GLU A 214 -17.02 -0.33 -8.22
C GLU A 214 -16.79 0.06 -6.75
N TRP A 215 -17.69 0.87 -6.18
CA TRP A 215 -17.51 1.43 -4.85
C TRP A 215 -18.30 0.65 -3.81
N TYR A 216 -17.57 0.08 -2.85
CA TYR A 216 -18.13 -0.75 -1.79
C TYR A 216 -18.70 0.07 -0.65
N ARG A 217 -19.90 -0.30 -0.21
CA ARG A 217 -20.43 0.10 1.09
C ARG A 217 -20.25 -1.05 2.06
N PHE A 218 -20.01 -0.70 3.32
CA PHE A 218 -19.66 -1.66 4.35
C PHE A 218 -20.79 -1.82 5.38
N ARG A 219 -20.88 -2.99 6.01
CA ARG A 219 -21.86 -3.27 7.07
C ARG A 219 -21.68 -2.35 8.27
N THR A 220 -20.46 -1.89 8.50
CA THR A 220 -20.07 -0.96 9.56
C THR A 220 -19.06 0.04 9.01
N ASN A 221 -19.07 1.27 9.53
CA ASN A 221 -18.00 2.23 9.24
C ASN A 221 -16.75 1.88 10.09
N PRO A 222 -15.58 1.60 9.48
CA PRO A 222 -14.40 1.13 10.19
C PRO A 222 -13.68 2.22 11.00
N ARG A 223 -13.95 3.50 10.75
CA ARG A 223 -13.16 4.66 11.21
C ARG A 223 -12.85 4.67 12.72
N LYS A 224 -13.72 4.11 13.55
CA LYS A 224 -13.50 4.08 15.02
C LYS A 224 -12.36 3.15 15.44
N ASN A 225 -12.04 2.15 14.61
CA ASN A 225 -11.10 1.07 14.95
C ASN A 225 -9.84 1.09 14.08
N VAL A 226 -9.81 1.93 13.03
CA VAL A 226 -8.74 1.94 12.04
C VAL A 226 -8.27 3.36 11.74
N ARG A 227 -7.06 3.48 11.20
CA ARG A 227 -6.58 4.72 10.60
C ARG A 227 -7.02 4.77 9.14
N VAL A 228 -7.94 5.67 8.83
CA VAL A 228 -8.42 5.89 7.47
C VAL A 228 -7.34 6.61 6.65
N LEU A 229 -7.04 6.06 5.48
CA LEU A 229 -6.01 6.57 4.57
C LEU A 229 -6.64 7.35 3.40
N VAL A 230 -7.71 6.79 2.84
CA VAL A 230 -8.43 7.32 1.67
C VAL A 230 -9.92 7.15 1.90
N THR A 231 -10.69 8.16 1.51
CA THR A 231 -12.16 8.14 1.48
C THR A 231 -12.65 8.29 0.04
N VAL A 232 -13.86 7.83 -0.25
CA VAL A 232 -14.58 8.17 -1.48
C VAL A 232 -15.65 9.21 -1.17
N ASN A 233 -15.89 10.14 -2.10
CA ASN A 233 -16.93 11.14 -1.96
C ASN A 233 -18.31 10.48 -2.11
N ASP A 234 -19.01 10.28 -0.99
CA ASP A 234 -20.33 9.61 -0.93
C ASP A 234 -21.40 10.30 -1.80
N GLN A 235 -21.25 11.60 -2.08
CA GLN A 235 -22.15 12.35 -2.97
C GLN A 235 -22.02 11.95 -4.45
N ASP A 236 -20.83 11.51 -4.88
CA ASP A 236 -20.61 11.06 -6.26
C ASP A 236 -21.28 9.70 -6.52
N LEU A 237 -21.64 8.96 -5.45
CA LEU A 237 -22.21 7.61 -5.54
C LEU A 237 -23.72 7.60 -5.78
N GLY A 238 -24.35 8.77 -5.89
CA GLY A 238 -25.79 8.93 -6.11
C GLY A 238 -26.67 8.72 -4.87
N GLU A 239 -26.16 8.04 -3.84
CA GLU A 239 -26.81 7.87 -2.54
C GLU A 239 -25.80 7.93 -1.41
N VAL A 240 -26.09 8.75 -0.40
CA VAL A 240 -25.32 8.82 0.85
C VAL A 240 -25.65 7.59 1.68
N THR A 241 -24.70 6.66 1.82
CA THR A 241 -24.95 5.32 2.36
C THR A 241 -24.05 4.95 3.53
N MET A 242 -22.97 5.70 3.74
CA MET A 242 -22.05 5.54 4.86
C MET A 242 -22.15 6.71 5.85
N ASN A 243 -23.33 7.34 5.93
CA ASN A 243 -23.60 8.54 6.74
C ASN A 243 -22.71 9.75 6.36
N GLY A 244 -22.32 9.86 5.09
CA GLY A 244 -21.48 10.95 4.59
C GLY A 244 -19.98 10.79 4.91
N ASP A 245 -19.59 9.70 5.55
CA ASP A 245 -18.21 9.34 5.82
C ASP A 245 -17.91 7.95 5.25
N HIS A 246 -17.19 7.92 4.14
CA HIS A 246 -17.01 6.70 3.35
C HIS A 246 -15.51 6.33 3.22
N PRO A 247 -14.89 5.77 4.27
CA PRO A 247 -13.55 5.16 4.17
C PRO A 247 -13.52 4.09 3.09
N ILE A 248 -12.50 4.13 2.22
CA ILE A 248 -12.29 3.13 1.16
C ILE A 248 -10.91 2.48 1.22
N SER A 249 -9.93 3.11 1.89
CA SER A 249 -8.68 2.46 2.28
C SER A 249 -8.33 2.80 3.72
N TRP A 250 -7.81 1.83 4.46
CA TRP A 250 -7.43 2.00 5.85
C TRP A 250 -6.32 1.04 6.27
N MET A 251 -5.76 1.28 7.45
CA MET A 251 -4.77 0.43 8.09
C MET A 251 -4.97 0.39 9.60
N HIS A 252 -4.46 -0.65 10.25
CA HIS A 252 -4.28 -0.71 11.69
C HIS A 252 -3.27 -1.80 12.06
N GLU A 253 -2.68 -1.70 13.24
CA GLU A 253 -2.00 -2.83 13.87
C GLU A 253 -3.07 -3.72 14.53
N PHE A 254 -2.97 -5.04 14.32
CA PHE A 254 -3.98 -6.00 14.76
C PHE A 254 -3.32 -7.18 15.46
N GLU A 255 -3.53 -7.30 16.77
CA GLU A 255 -3.10 -8.46 17.57
C GLU A 255 -1.63 -8.89 17.35
N GLY A 256 -0.73 -7.96 17.09
CA GLY A 256 0.71 -8.22 16.85
C GLY A 256 1.14 -8.00 15.39
N GLY A 257 0.23 -8.16 14.44
CA GLY A 257 0.47 -7.96 13.01
C GLY A 257 0.03 -6.60 12.49
N ARG A 258 0.10 -6.45 11.16
CA ARG A 258 -0.29 -5.22 10.44
C ARG A 258 -1.34 -5.54 9.40
N SER A 259 -2.46 -4.83 9.44
CA SER A 259 -3.56 -4.95 8.48
C SER A 259 -3.66 -3.69 7.64
N TRP A 260 -3.63 -3.86 6.32
CA TRP A 260 -3.91 -2.81 5.35
C TRP A 260 -5.02 -3.26 4.41
N TYR A 261 -5.98 -2.39 4.12
CA TYR A 261 -7.10 -2.71 3.24
C TYR A 261 -7.38 -1.58 2.25
N THR A 262 -7.78 -1.95 1.03
CA THR A 262 -8.47 -1.06 0.10
C THR A 262 -9.67 -1.76 -0.53
N GLY A 263 -10.82 -1.10 -0.58
CA GLY A 263 -12.01 -1.55 -1.30
C GLY A 263 -11.96 -1.26 -2.80
N MET A 264 -10.98 -0.47 -3.24
CA MET A 264 -10.72 -0.19 -4.65
C MET A 264 -10.11 -1.40 -5.37
N GLY A 265 -10.20 -1.38 -6.69
CA GLY A 265 -9.53 -2.31 -7.58
C GLY A 265 -10.45 -3.33 -8.24
N HIS A 266 -11.75 -3.07 -8.42
CA HIS A 266 -12.66 -4.01 -9.11
C HIS A 266 -12.29 -4.16 -10.59
N THR A 267 -11.97 -3.04 -11.23
CA THR A 267 -11.71 -2.98 -12.67
C THR A 267 -10.28 -3.44 -12.97
N LYS A 268 -10.07 -4.05 -14.13
CA LYS A 268 -8.70 -4.37 -14.59
C LYS A 268 -7.89 -3.09 -14.86
N GLU A 269 -8.59 -2.03 -15.29
CA GLU A 269 -8.03 -0.71 -15.57
C GLU A 269 -7.37 -0.11 -14.33
N SER A 270 -7.90 -0.38 -13.12
CA SER A 270 -7.29 0.04 -11.86
C SER A 270 -5.81 -0.34 -11.77
N PHE A 271 -5.45 -1.53 -12.27
CA PHE A 271 -4.09 -2.06 -12.21
C PHE A 271 -3.16 -1.50 -13.30
N LEU A 272 -3.67 -0.61 -14.16
CA LEU A 272 -2.89 0.20 -15.09
C LEU A 272 -2.66 1.62 -14.55
N GLU A 273 -3.45 2.07 -13.57
CA GLU A 273 -3.35 3.41 -12.98
C GLU A 273 -2.09 3.51 -12.10
N PRO A 274 -1.12 4.41 -12.42
CA PRO A 274 0.11 4.54 -11.65
C PRO A 274 -0.12 4.86 -10.16
N GLU A 275 -1.12 5.69 -9.87
CA GLU A 275 -1.50 6.12 -8.52
C GLU A 275 -2.02 4.95 -7.70
N PHE A 276 -2.89 4.10 -8.27
CA PHE A 276 -3.39 2.90 -7.58
C PHE A 276 -2.29 1.88 -7.35
N ARG A 277 -1.46 1.62 -8.36
CA ARG A 277 -0.31 0.71 -8.25
C ARG A 277 0.65 1.14 -7.13
N LYS A 278 0.96 2.44 -7.03
CA LYS A 278 1.78 2.99 -5.94
C LYS A 278 1.08 2.86 -4.58
N HIS A 279 -0.22 3.10 -4.52
CA HIS A 279 -1.02 2.96 -3.30
C HIS A 279 -0.95 1.53 -2.75
N VAL A 280 -1.23 0.53 -3.59
CA VAL A 280 -1.19 -0.88 -3.22
C VAL A 280 0.23 -1.31 -2.84
N LEU A 281 1.25 -0.90 -3.62
CA LEU A 281 2.65 -1.19 -3.29
C LEU A 281 3.03 -0.65 -1.90
N GLY A 282 2.70 0.60 -1.58
CA GLY A 282 2.98 1.16 -0.27
C GLY A 282 2.21 0.44 0.85
N GLY A 283 0.99 -0.02 0.57
CA GLY A 283 0.21 -0.84 1.51
C GLY A 283 0.91 -2.15 1.85
N ILE A 284 1.38 -2.88 0.83
CA ILE A 284 2.14 -4.13 1.00
C ILE A 284 3.44 -3.88 1.76
N LEU A 285 4.23 -2.89 1.34
CA LEU A 285 5.51 -2.58 2.00
C LEU A 285 5.32 -2.20 3.48
N TRP A 286 4.24 -1.49 3.82
CA TRP A 286 3.95 -1.18 5.21
C TRP A 286 3.51 -2.41 6.01
N ALA A 287 2.65 -3.25 5.43
CA ALA A 287 2.13 -4.45 6.07
C ALA A 287 3.23 -5.50 6.34
N MET A 288 4.22 -5.62 5.45
CA MET A 288 5.40 -6.46 5.64
C MET A 288 6.22 -6.11 6.90
N GLY A 289 6.08 -4.87 7.42
CA GLY A 289 6.71 -4.47 8.66
C GLY A 289 8.24 -4.62 8.67
N PRO A 290 8.84 -5.09 9.79
CA PRO A 290 10.29 -5.30 9.88
C PRO A 290 10.84 -6.26 8.81
N CYS A 291 10.00 -7.15 8.28
CA CYS A 291 10.37 -8.08 7.20
C CYS A 291 10.73 -7.35 5.89
N ALA A 292 10.25 -6.12 5.69
CA ALA A 292 10.65 -5.28 4.55
C ALA A 292 12.06 -4.69 4.69
N ILE A 293 12.63 -4.64 5.91
CA ILE A 293 13.88 -3.94 6.22
C ILE A 293 14.98 -4.90 6.69
N ALA A 294 14.61 -6.06 7.23
CA ALA A 294 15.52 -7.07 7.76
C ALA A 294 16.60 -7.52 6.75
N ASP A 295 16.32 -7.44 5.44
CA ASP A 295 17.27 -7.81 4.39
C ASP A 295 18.09 -6.63 3.81
N LEU A 296 17.66 -5.37 3.99
CA LEU A 296 18.37 -4.20 3.44
C LEU A 296 19.45 -3.62 4.38
N ASN A 297 19.26 -3.74 5.70
CA ASN A 297 20.23 -3.21 6.67
C ASN A 297 21.48 -4.08 6.85
N GLN A 298 21.52 -5.29 6.28
CA GLN A 298 22.76 -6.09 6.18
C GLN A 298 23.64 -5.70 4.98
N ALA A 299 23.10 -4.97 4.00
CA ALA A 299 23.83 -4.57 2.78
C ALA A 299 24.65 -3.27 2.93
N ASN A 300 24.20 -2.32 3.76
CA ASN A 300 24.77 -0.96 3.82
C ASN A 300 25.93 -0.74 4.81
N THR A 301 26.34 -1.77 5.57
CA THR A 301 27.55 -1.71 6.41
C THR A 301 28.82 -2.20 5.68
N ASN A 302 28.69 -2.67 4.43
CA ASN A 302 29.79 -3.25 3.65
C ASN A 302 30.32 -2.36 2.50
N SER A 303 29.98 -1.07 2.47
CA SER A 303 30.43 -0.14 1.42
C SER A 303 31.34 1.00 1.91
N LYS A 304 32.22 0.75 2.89
CA LYS A 304 33.30 1.67 3.28
C LYS A 304 34.64 0.95 3.36
#